data_AF-A2BXX4-F1
#
_entry.id   AF-A2BXX4-F1
#
_cell.length_a   1.000
_cell.length_b   1.000
_cell.length_c   1.000
_cell.angle_alpha   90.00
_cell.angle_beta   90.00
_cell.angle_gamma   90.00
#
_symmetry.space_group_name_H-M   'P 1'
#
loop_
_entity.id
_entity.type
_entity.pdbx_description
1 polymer ?
#
loop_
_entity_poly.entity_id
_entity_poly.type
_entity_poly.pdbx_seq_one_letter_code
_entity_poly.pdbx_strand_id
1 'polypeptide(L)'
;MSERRKRLHEILLTLINKESDFELIEENSGDLTSNFSDKDTANLSRVIEKNRKIIKRYQDLVRTAVTLDALMDSENDQNFKIK
;
A
#
# COMPACT_ATOMS: atom_id res chain seq x y z
N MET A 1 -6.87 -8.33 19.68
CA MET A 1 -6.50 -8.39 18.25
C MET A 1 -6.05 -9.81 17.92
N SER A 2 -6.48 -10.41 16.80
CA SER A 2 -6.05 -11.75 16.38
C SER A 2 -4.55 -11.77 16.05
N GLU A 3 -3.82 -12.83 16.45
CA GLU A 3 -2.38 -12.98 16.21
C GLU A 3 -2.00 -12.87 14.73
N ARG A 4 -2.85 -13.38 13.82
CA ARG A 4 -2.68 -13.24 12.37
C ARG A 4 -2.65 -11.77 11.92
N ARG A 5 -3.51 -10.92 12.51
CA ARG A 5 -3.54 -9.49 12.19
C ARG A 5 -2.28 -8.77 12.66
N LYS A 6 -1.69 -9.18 13.79
CA LYS A 6 -0.41 -8.64 14.26
C LYS A 6 0.72 -9.01 13.30
N ARG A 7 0.83 -10.28 12.91
CA ARG A 7 1.85 -10.71 11.93
C ARG A 7 1.75 -9.97 10.60
N LEU A 8 0.55 -9.88 10.04
CA LEU A 8 0.31 -9.12 8.81
C LEU A 8 0.76 -7.66 8.93
N HIS A 9 0.50 -7.03 10.08
CA HIS A 9 0.92 -5.67 10.35
C HIS A 9 2.45 -5.53 10.39
N GLU A 10 3.15 -6.43 11.07
CA GLU A 10 4.61 -6.43 11.14
C GLU A 10 5.26 -6.67 9.77
N ILE A 11 4.72 -7.61 8.98
CA ILE A 11 5.18 -7.86 7.61
C ILE A 11 4.98 -6.61 6.76
N LEU A 12 3.81 -5.97 6.85
CA LEU A 12 3.51 -4.75 6.10
C LEU A 12 4.44 -3.59 6.49
N LEU A 13 4.67 -3.38 7.80
CA LEU A 13 5.64 -2.37 8.28
C LEU A 13 7.04 -2.62 7.74
N THR A 14 7.48 -3.87 7.75
CA THR A 14 8.80 -4.26 7.22
C THR A 14 8.89 -4.00 5.72
N LEU A 15 7.83 -4.30 4.97
CA LEU A 15 7.79 -4.04 3.53
C LEU A 15 7.80 -2.54 3.22
N ILE A 16 7.02 -1.73 3.94
CA ILE A 16 7.00 -0.27 3.80
C ILE A 16 8.39 0.31 4.10
N ASN A 17 9.05 -0.13 5.18
CA ASN A 17 10.39 0.35 5.54
C ASN A 17 11.47 -0.04 4.52
N LYS A 18 11.24 -1.08 3.71
CA LYS A 18 12.15 -1.52 2.65
C LYS A 18 11.91 -0.79 1.33
N GLU A 19 10.72 -0.20 1.15
CA GLU A 19 10.38 0.57 -0.05
C GLU A 19 10.95 1.99 0.08
N SER A 20 12.01 2.28 -0.67
CA SER A 20 12.77 3.54 -0.59
C SER A 20 11.99 4.77 -1.07
N ASP A 21 11.04 4.60 -1.99
CA ASP A 21 10.30 5.70 -2.64
C ASP A 21 8.80 5.64 -2.33
N PHE A 22 8.48 5.50 -1.04
CA PHE A 22 7.11 5.44 -0.56
C PHE A 22 6.46 6.84 -0.54
N GLU A 23 5.87 7.21 -1.68
CA GLU A 23 5.16 8.48 -1.84
C GLU A 23 3.79 8.43 -1.14
N LEU A 24 3.50 9.41 -0.29
CA LEU A 24 2.21 9.55 0.40
C LEU A 24 1.23 10.35 -0.48
N ILE A 25 -0.07 10.08 -0.32
CA ILE A 25 -1.11 10.89 -0.96
C ILE A 25 -1.07 12.30 -0.34
N GLU A 26 -0.90 13.32 -1.18
CA GLU A 26 -0.93 14.72 -0.74
C GLU A 26 -2.36 15.15 -0.37
N GLU A 27 -2.55 15.65 0.85
CA GLU A 27 -3.84 16.14 1.35
C GLU A 27 -4.21 17.54 0.76
N ASN A 28 -3.20 18.32 0.33
CA ASN A 28 -3.33 19.69 -0.17
C ASN A 28 -3.87 19.80 -1.60
N SER A 29 -4.96 19.10 -1.90
CA SER A 29 -5.74 19.29 -3.14
C SER A 29 -6.66 20.52 -3.09
N GLY A 30 -6.67 21.27 -1.98
CA GLY A 30 -7.49 22.47 -1.79
C GLY A 30 -7.24 23.60 -2.79
N ASP A 31 -6.11 23.58 -3.50
CA ASP A 31 -5.80 24.57 -4.55
C ASP A 31 -6.35 24.17 -5.94
N LEU A 32 -6.80 22.92 -6.11
CA LEU A 32 -7.35 22.43 -7.39
C LEU A 32 -8.82 22.82 -7.61
N THR A 33 -9.50 23.33 -6.59
CA THR A 33 -10.93 23.68 -6.65
C THR A 33 -11.18 25.19 -6.57
N SER A 34 -10.14 25.99 -6.31
CA SER A 34 -10.30 27.39 -5.90
C SER A 34 -10.46 28.37 -7.07
N ASN A 35 -10.09 28.04 -8.31
CA ASN A 35 -10.43 28.78 -9.53
C ASN A 35 -10.18 27.89 -10.75
N PHE A 36 -11.20 27.57 -11.54
CA PHE A 36 -11.05 26.70 -12.73
C PHE A 36 -10.54 27.50 -13.95
N SER A 37 -9.25 27.39 -14.26
CA SER A 37 -8.65 27.68 -15.58
C SER A 37 -8.37 26.38 -16.35
N ASP A 38 -8.23 26.43 -17.68
CA ASP A 38 -7.85 25.27 -18.49
C ASP A 38 -6.52 24.64 -18.04
N LYS A 39 -5.59 25.42 -17.47
CA LYS A 39 -4.36 24.91 -16.84
C LYS A 39 -4.63 24.03 -15.61
N ASP A 40 -5.72 24.24 -14.90
CA ASP A 40 -6.07 23.50 -13.68
C ASP A 40 -6.63 22.11 -14.00
N THR A 41 -7.23 21.93 -15.17
CA THR A 41 -7.69 20.61 -15.64
C THR A 41 -6.52 19.64 -15.92
N ALA A 42 -5.42 20.16 -16.48
CA ALA A 42 -4.20 19.39 -16.71
C ALA A 42 -3.49 19.06 -15.38
N ASN A 43 -3.46 20.01 -14.44
CA ASN A 43 -2.92 19.79 -13.10
C ASN A 43 -3.74 18.78 -12.29
N LEU A 44 -5.07 18.86 -12.33
CA LEU A 44 -5.97 17.91 -11.69
C LEU A 44 -5.77 16.49 -12.24
N SER A 45 -5.69 16.35 -13.56
CA SER A 45 -5.45 15.05 -14.21
C SER A 45 -4.14 14.43 -13.76
N ARG A 46 -3.07 15.24 -13.64
CA ARG A 46 -1.76 14.80 -13.17
C ARG A 46 -1.79 14.38 -11.70
N VAL A 47 -2.48 15.11 -10.83
CA VAL A 47 -2.63 14.77 -9.40
C VAL A 47 -3.45 13.49 -9.23
N ILE A 48 -4.54 13.33 -9.98
CA ILE A 48 -5.32 12.09 -9.98
C ILE A 48 -4.47 10.90 -10.44
N GLU A 49 -3.69 11.05 -11.49
CA GLU A 49 -2.83 9.98 -11.99
C GLU A 49 -1.74 9.61 -10.98
N LYS A 50 -1.12 10.60 -10.33
CA LYS A 50 -0.18 10.37 -9.22
C LYS A 50 -0.84 9.59 -8.08
N ASN A 51 -2.00 10.04 -7.60
CA ASN A 51 -2.73 9.37 -6.51
C ASN A 51 -3.12 7.93 -6.87
N ARG A 52 -3.53 7.69 -8.12
CA ARG A 52 -3.80 6.32 -8.61
C ARG A 52 -2.55 5.44 -8.57
N LYS A 53 -1.38 5.97 -8.96
CA LYS A 53 -0.10 5.24 -8.89
C LYS A 53 0.28 4.92 -7.45
N ILE A 54 0.14 5.89 -6.55
CA ILE A 54 0.40 5.73 -5.11
C ILE A 54 -0.50 4.61 -4.55
N ILE A 55 -1.82 4.73 -4.70
CA ILE A 55 -2.78 3.73 -4.19
C ILE A 55 -2.46 2.33 -4.72
N LYS A 56 -2.10 2.21 -6.01
CA LYS A 56 -1.74 0.92 -6.61
C LYS A 56 -0.53 0.30 -5.92
N ARG A 57 0.53 1.07 -5.65
CA ARG A 57 1.72 0.58 -4.93
C ARG A 57 1.38 0.11 -3.53
N TYR A 58 0.60 0.88 -2.78
CA TYR A 58 0.10 0.46 -1.46
C TYR A 58 -0.68 -0.86 -1.52
N GLN A 59 -1.56 -1.02 -2.51
CA GLN A 59 -2.31 -2.26 -2.68
C GLN A 59 -1.41 -3.44 -2.99
N ASP A 60 -0.37 -3.25 -3.80
CA ASP A 60 0.58 -4.29 -4.15
C ASP A 60 1.39 -4.74 -2.91
N LEU A 61 1.84 -3.80 -2.08
CA LEU A 61 2.49 -4.10 -0.80
C LEU A 61 1.61 -4.91 0.15
N VAL A 62 0.34 -4.51 0.29
CA VAL A 62 -0.62 -5.24 1.14
C VAL A 62 -0.86 -6.64 0.59
N ARG A 63 -1.00 -6.80 -0.73
CA ARG A 63 -1.12 -8.13 -1.36
C ARG A 63 0.10 -8.99 -1.06
N THR A 64 1.31 -8.44 -1.19
CA THR A 64 2.55 -9.15 -0.85
C THR A 64 2.58 -9.57 0.62
N ALA A 65 2.20 -8.69 1.54
CA ALA A 65 2.13 -9.03 2.97
C ALA A 65 1.17 -10.21 3.24
N VAL A 66 0.00 -10.20 2.60
CA VAL A 66 -0.99 -11.29 2.70
C VAL A 66 -0.46 -12.59 2.09
N THR A 67 0.22 -12.53 0.95
CA THR A 67 0.84 -13.71 0.34
C THR A 67 1.93 -14.29 1.24
N LEU A 68 2.78 -13.47 1.85
CA LEU A 68 3.82 -13.93 2.77
C LEU A 68 3.23 -14.58 4.03
N ASP A 69 2.20 -13.99 4.65
CA ASP A 69 1.51 -14.61 5.80
C ASP A 69 0.88 -15.96 5.42
N ALA A 70 0.27 -16.06 4.24
CA ALA A 70 -0.29 -17.32 3.74
C ALA A 70 0.79 -18.39 3.50
N LEU A 71 1.96 -18.00 2.97
CA LEU A 71 3.10 -18.90 2.80
C LEU A 71 3.63 -19.38 4.15
N MET A 72 3.77 -18.47 5.13
CA MET A 72 4.19 -18.81 6.49
C MET A 72 3.21 -19.78 7.18
N ASP A 73 1.90 -19.55 7.05
CA ASP A 73 0.89 -20.48 7.56
C ASP A 73 1.04 -21.87 6.89
N SER A 74 1.27 -21.91 5.57
CA SER A 74 1.48 -23.17 4.85
C SER A 74 2.74 -23.92 5.28
N GLU A 75 3.85 -23.22 5.52
CA GLU A 75 5.09 -23.83 6.03
C GLU A 75 4.89 -24.38 7.44
N ASN A 76 4.17 -23.66 8.29
CA ASN A 76 3.90 -24.09 9.66
C ASN A 76 3.03 -25.37 9.69
N ASP A 77 2.03 -25.46 8.80
CA ASP A 77 1.19 -26.65 8.64
C ASP A 77 1.99 -27.86 8.10
N GLN A 78 2.95 -27.64 7.20
CA GLN A 78 3.84 -28.71 6.72
C GLN A 78 4.82 -29.17 7.80
N ASN A 79 5.38 -28.24 8.58
CA ASN A 79 6.25 -28.57 9.72
C ASN A 79 5.53 -29.38 10.80
N PHE A 80 4.22 -29.17 10.96
CA PHE A 80 3.40 -29.95 11.89
C PHE A 80 3.16 -31.40 11.42
N LYS A 81 3.23 -31.67 10.12
CA LYS A 81 3.06 -33.03 9.54
C LYS A 81 4.34 -33.88 9.56
N ILE A 82 5.50 -33.25 9.76
CA ILE A 82 6.81 -33.91 9.74
C ILE A 82 7.27 -34.30 11.16
N LYS A 83 6.59 -33.81 12.21
CA LYS A 83 6.79 -34.21 13.61
C LYS A 83 5.83 -35.31 14.03
#